data_AF-A0A7W0LCW3-F1
#
_entry.id   AF-A0A7W0LCW3-F1
#
_cell.length_a   1.000
_cell.length_b   1.000
_cell.length_c   1.000
_cell.angle_alpha   90.00
_cell.angle_beta   90.00
_cell.angle_gamma   90.00
#
_symmetry.space_group_name_H-M   'P 1'
#
loop_
_entity.id
_entity.type
_entity.pdbx_description
1 polymer ?
#
loop_
_entity_poly.entity_id
_entity_poly.type
_entity_poly.pdbx_seq_one_letter_code
_entity_poly.pdbx_strand_id
1 'polypeptide(L)'
;MKMSRIVAVMSAVILAATIAACAKKKPPVARPTPPPPASTSTGANRPPAPPTPVTEPQPVPVEPVAGDELSAKDLDDINKNSPFEPLFFGYDQAEVSTEGQQVMNTNAEILKKYPTWVITVEGHADERGTAEYNLALGERRALSARNYLVSLGIP
;
A
#
# COMPACT_ATOMS: atom_id res chain seq x y z
N MET A 1 -20.71 30.43 -51.92
CA MET A 1 -20.17 29.16 -52.49
C MET A 1 -18.91 28.61 -51.81
N LYS A 2 -18.39 29.18 -50.71
CA LYS A 2 -17.21 28.65 -49.98
C LYS A 2 -17.55 27.80 -48.75
N MET A 3 -18.76 27.91 -48.20
CA MET A 3 -19.21 27.09 -47.04
C MET A 3 -19.73 25.68 -47.43
N SER A 4 -20.18 25.48 -48.68
CA SER A 4 -20.66 24.17 -49.15
C SER A 4 -19.55 23.13 -49.35
N ARG A 5 -18.28 23.56 -49.40
CA ARG A 5 -17.12 22.67 -49.53
C ARG A 5 -16.58 22.19 -48.18
N ILE A 6 -16.85 22.94 -47.10
CA ILE A 6 -16.42 22.58 -45.75
C ILE A 6 -17.36 21.53 -45.14
N VAL A 7 -18.66 21.63 -45.42
CA VAL A 7 -19.65 20.61 -45.03
C VAL A 7 -19.39 19.28 -45.76
N ALA A 8 -18.99 19.32 -47.04
CA ALA A 8 -18.66 18.12 -47.81
C ALA A 8 -17.39 17.39 -47.32
N VAL A 9 -16.41 18.12 -46.76
CA VAL A 9 -15.20 17.52 -46.18
C VAL A 9 -15.47 16.95 -44.78
N MET A 10 -16.35 17.57 -43.98
CA MET A 10 -16.78 17.04 -42.68
C MET A 10 -17.73 15.83 -42.80
N SER A 11 -18.53 15.73 -43.87
CA SER A 11 -19.34 14.52 -44.15
C SER A 11 -18.55 13.34 -44.72
N ALA A 12 -17.32 13.56 -45.19
CA ALA A 12 -16.43 12.49 -45.66
C ALA A 12 -15.55 11.89 -44.54
N VAL A 13 -15.42 12.55 -43.40
CA VAL A 13 -14.65 12.04 -42.24
C VAL A 13 -15.54 11.24 -41.27
N ILE A 14 -16.87 11.39 -41.35
CA ILE A 14 -17.84 10.68 -40.48
C ILE A 14 -18.36 9.36 -41.12
N LEU A 15 -17.97 9.06 -42.38
CA LEU A 15 -18.27 7.79 -43.06
C LEU A 15 -17.06 6.83 -43.11
N ALA A 16 -16.14 6.94 -42.15
CA ALA A 16 -15.10 5.94 -41.88
C ALA A 16 -15.38 5.19 -40.57
N ALA A 17 -16.65 4.96 -40.29
CA ALA A 17 -17.09 4.03 -39.26
C ALA A 17 -16.90 2.58 -39.76
N THR A 18 -16.40 1.72 -38.88
CA THR A 18 -16.76 0.28 -38.76
C THR A 18 -16.14 -0.76 -39.68
N ILE A 19 -14.86 -1.11 -39.48
CA ILE A 19 -14.32 -2.49 -39.63
C ILE A 19 -13.05 -2.54 -38.74
N ALA A 20 -12.80 -3.40 -37.75
CA ALA A 20 -13.11 -4.80 -37.58
C ALA A 20 -13.16 -5.17 -36.07
N ALA A 21 -14.32 -5.64 -35.60
CA ALA A 21 -14.41 -6.40 -34.35
C ALA A 21 -14.05 -7.87 -34.64
N CYS A 22 -12.78 -8.23 -34.50
CA CYS A 22 -12.37 -9.63 -34.50
C CYS A 22 -12.44 -10.19 -33.08
N ALA A 23 -13.60 -10.74 -32.72
CA ALA A 23 -13.73 -11.69 -31.62
C ALA A 23 -12.94 -12.96 -31.98
N LYS A 24 -11.82 -13.22 -31.29
CA LYS A 24 -11.07 -14.47 -31.44
C LYS A 24 -11.07 -15.26 -30.13
N LYS A 25 -11.66 -16.44 -30.25
CA LYS A 25 -12.07 -17.46 -29.28
C LYS A 25 -11.08 -17.68 -28.12
N LYS A 26 -11.63 -17.82 -26.90
CA LYS A 26 -10.92 -18.45 -25.77
C LYS A 26 -10.42 -19.84 -26.21
N PRO A 27 -9.19 -20.23 -25.85
CA PRO A 27 -8.73 -21.60 -26.08
C PRO A 27 -9.70 -22.58 -25.41
N PRO A 28 -9.96 -23.75 -26.01
CA PRO A 28 -10.80 -24.76 -25.37
C PRO A 28 -10.17 -25.16 -24.04
N VAL A 29 -10.99 -25.15 -22.98
CA VAL A 29 -10.64 -25.77 -21.70
C VAL A 29 -10.39 -27.24 -22.00
N ALA A 30 -9.13 -27.65 -21.97
CA ALA A 30 -8.78 -29.06 -21.98
C ALA A 30 -9.36 -29.68 -20.70
N ARG A 31 -10.35 -30.57 -20.85
CA ARG A 31 -10.74 -31.45 -19.77
C ARG A 31 -9.51 -32.28 -19.38
N PRO A 32 -9.17 -32.41 -18.09
CA PRO A 32 -8.19 -33.39 -17.66
C PRO A 32 -8.63 -34.77 -18.14
N THR A 33 -7.81 -35.43 -18.94
CA THR A 33 -8.01 -36.83 -19.31
C THR A 33 -7.88 -37.70 -18.05
N PRO A 34 -8.68 -38.77 -17.90
CA PRO A 34 -8.52 -39.72 -16.81
C PRO A 34 -7.11 -40.33 -16.89
N PRO A 35 -6.40 -40.48 -15.75
CA PRO A 35 -5.13 -41.18 -15.75
C PRO A 35 -5.32 -42.67 -16.15
N PRO A 36 -4.37 -43.26 -16.88
CA PRO A 36 -4.40 -44.68 -17.24
C PRO A 36 -4.37 -45.60 -15.99
N PRO A 37 -4.93 -46.81 -16.09
CA PRO A 37 -5.02 -47.75 -14.98
C PRO A 37 -3.63 -48.15 -14.46
N ALA A 38 -3.55 -48.25 -13.13
CA ALA A 38 -2.35 -48.51 -12.35
C ALA A 38 -1.62 -49.80 -12.79
N SER A 39 -0.33 -49.66 -13.10
CA SER A 39 0.61 -50.77 -13.09
C SER A 39 1.08 -51.01 -11.66
N THR A 40 0.71 -52.17 -11.12
CA THR A 40 1.26 -52.76 -9.90
C THR A 40 2.77 -52.98 -10.05
N SER A 41 3.57 -52.28 -9.24
CA SER A 41 4.88 -52.77 -8.82
C SER A 41 4.85 -53.02 -7.30
N THR A 42 4.96 -54.30 -6.97
CA THR A 42 5.15 -54.79 -5.60
C THR A 42 6.54 -54.36 -5.14
N GLY A 43 6.59 -53.35 -4.26
CA GLY A 43 7.78 -52.92 -3.53
C GLY A 43 7.42 -52.78 -2.05
N ALA A 44 8.13 -53.54 -1.20
CA ALA A 44 7.86 -53.71 0.22
C ALA A 44 7.55 -52.40 0.99
N ASN A 45 6.33 -52.34 1.54
CA ASN A 45 5.90 -51.33 2.51
C ASN A 45 6.72 -51.48 3.80
N ARG A 46 7.71 -50.61 4.01
CA ARG A 46 8.20 -50.29 5.35
C ARG A 46 7.55 -48.97 5.78
N PRO A 47 6.84 -48.91 6.91
CA PRO A 47 6.33 -47.64 7.43
C PRO A 47 7.51 -46.66 7.60
N PRO A 48 7.40 -45.40 7.13
CA PRO A 48 8.34 -44.36 7.52
C PRO A 48 8.29 -44.20 9.04
N ALA A 49 9.45 -44.00 9.66
CA ALA A 49 9.52 -43.69 11.08
C ALA A 49 8.63 -42.47 11.39
N PRO A 50 7.96 -42.43 12.55
CA PRO A 50 7.12 -41.29 12.93
C PRO A 50 7.91 -39.99 12.74
N PRO A 51 7.31 -38.94 12.17
CA PRO A 51 7.95 -37.63 12.19
C PRO A 51 8.23 -37.27 13.65
N THR A 52 9.48 -36.90 13.93
CA THR A 52 9.83 -36.27 15.21
C THR A 52 8.85 -35.13 15.47
N PRO A 53 8.34 -34.96 16.71
CA PRO A 53 7.46 -33.85 17.03
C PRO A 53 8.08 -32.56 16.52
N VAL A 54 7.35 -31.82 15.68
CA VAL A 54 7.70 -30.43 15.38
C VAL A 54 7.61 -29.72 16.72
N THR A 55 8.75 -29.37 17.29
CA THR A 55 8.81 -28.51 18.47
C THR A 55 8.05 -27.24 18.11
N GLU A 56 6.90 -27.06 18.74
CA GLU A 56 6.15 -25.81 18.71
C GLU A 56 7.14 -24.67 19.04
N PRO A 57 7.21 -23.61 18.22
CA PRO A 57 8.00 -22.44 18.60
C PRO A 57 7.48 -22.01 19.96
N GLN A 58 8.31 -22.17 20.99
CA GLN A 58 7.97 -21.64 22.29
C GLN A 58 7.67 -20.15 22.06
N PRO A 59 6.56 -19.61 22.61
CA PRO A 59 6.36 -18.17 22.58
C PRO A 59 7.60 -17.60 23.25
N VAL A 60 8.46 -16.94 22.47
CA VAL A 60 9.58 -16.19 23.02
C VAL A 60 8.97 -15.30 24.08
N PRO A 61 9.35 -15.45 25.37
CA PRO A 61 9.02 -14.45 26.35
C PRO A 61 9.53 -13.15 25.74
N VAL A 62 8.63 -12.19 25.52
CA VAL A 62 9.03 -10.84 25.14
C VAL A 62 9.91 -10.40 26.29
N GLU A 63 11.23 -10.50 26.13
CA GLU A 63 12.14 -9.96 27.12
C GLU A 63 11.72 -8.51 27.26
N PRO A 64 11.48 -8.01 28.49
CA PRO A 64 11.22 -6.61 28.68
C PRO A 64 12.48 -5.92 28.15
N VAL A 65 12.35 -5.28 26.99
CA VAL A 65 13.39 -4.44 26.40
C VAL A 65 13.95 -3.60 27.53
N ALA A 66 15.18 -3.91 27.92
CA ALA A 66 15.85 -3.19 28.98
C ALA A 66 15.88 -1.70 28.57
N GLY A 67 15.09 -0.88 29.26
CA GLY A 67 15.12 0.57 29.15
C GLY A 67 14.45 1.14 27.89
N ASP A 68 13.22 0.77 27.60
CA ASP A 68 12.42 1.57 26.68
C ASP A 68 11.90 2.84 27.38
N GLU A 69 12.73 3.89 27.38
CA GLU A 69 12.44 5.17 28.04
C GLU A 69 11.14 5.82 27.56
N LEU A 70 10.68 5.55 26.34
CA LEU A 70 9.44 6.11 25.82
C LEU A 70 8.22 5.39 26.38
N SER A 71 8.27 4.08 26.56
CA SER A 71 7.18 3.30 27.16
C SER A 71 6.98 3.60 28.66
N ALA A 72 8.00 4.14 29.34
CA ALA A 72 7.93 4.53 30.74
C ALA A 72 7.43 5.96 30.98
N LYS A 73 7.26 6.76 29.91
CA LYS A 73 6.80 8.16 30.01
C LYS A 73 5.28 8.26 29.95
N ASP A 74 4.75 9.31 30.58
CA ASP A 74 3.34 9.66 30.46
C ASP A 74 3.02 10.22 29.07
N LEU A 75 1.78 10.04 28.61
CA LEU A 75 1.33 10.48 27.28
C LEU A 75 1.53 11.98 27.04
N ASP A 76 1.33 12.81 28.07
CA ASP A 76 1.53 14.27 27.98
C ASP A 76 3.00 14.63 27.69
N ASP A 77 3.94 13.88 28.26
CA ASP A 77 5.37 14.11 28.05
C ASP A 77 5.83 13.61 26.68
N ILE A 78 5.25 12.50 26.20
CA ILE A 78 5.48 11.99 24.84
C ILE A 78 4.95 13.00 23.81
N ASN A 79 3.77 13.57 24.01
CA ASN A 79 3.20 14.55 23.08
C ASN A 79 3.97 15.87 23.07
N LYS A 80 4.43 16.34 24.24
CA LYS A 80 5.27 17.56 24.33
C LYS A 80 6.65 17.35 23.73
N ASN A 81 7.24 16.19 23.98
CA ASN A 81 8.57 15.83 23.50
C ASN A 81 8.45 14.71 22.47
N SER A 82 7.70 14.99 21.39
CA SER A 82 7.41 14.03 20.34
C SER A 82 8.69 13.35 19.86
N PRO A 83 8.74 12.01 19.83
CA PRO A 83 9.87 11.29 19.26
C PRO A 83 9.87 11.37 17.71
N PHE A 84 8.79 11.86 17.11
CA PHE A 84 8.65 11.98 15.66
C PHE A 84 9.19 13.30 15.11
N GLU A 85 9.81 13.21 13.94
CA GLU A 85 10.22 14.37 13.15
C GLU A 85 9.04 14.91 12.30
N PRO A 86 8.92 16.24 12.13
CA PRO A 86 7.87 16.84 11.30
C PRO A 86 8.13 16.63 9.81
N LEU A 87 7.08 16.27 9.06
CA LEU A 87 7.11 16.23 7.61
C LEU A 87 6.74 17.60 7.01
N PHE A 88 7.67 18.20 6.27
CA PHE A 88 7.44 19.46 5.57
C PHE A 88 7.00 19.24 4.12
N PHE A 89 6.23 20.21 3.60
CA PHE A 89 5.70 20.21 2.24
C PHE A 89 6.12 21.47 1.48
N GLY A 90 6.22 21.34 0.16
CA GLY A 90 6.36 22.48 -0.73
C GLY A 90 5.13 23.39 -0.74
N TYR A 91 5.29 24.59 -1.31
CA TYR A 91 4.19 25.54 -1.49
C TYR A 91 3.09 24.93 -2.35
N ASP A 92 1.86 24.98 -1.84
CA ASP A 92 0.68 24.41 -2.48
C ASP A 92 0.78 22.91 -2.82
N GLN A 93 1.67 22.19 -2.13
CA GLN A 93 1.88 20.75 -2.32
C GLN A 93 1.36 19.94 -1.14
N ALA A 94 0.96 18.71 -1.45
CA ALA A 94 0.62 17.67 -0.49
C ALA A 94 1.33 16.34 -0.78
N GLU A 95 2.24 16.29 -1.75
CA GLU A 95 3.05 15.10 -2.04
C GLU A 95 4.25 15.01 -1.09
N VAL A 96 4.60 13.80 -0.68
CA VAL A 96 5.77 13.53 0.18
C VAL A 96 7.03 13.59 -0.69
N SER A 97 7.88 14.61 -0.48
CA SER A 97 9.14 14.75 -1.22
C SER A 97 10.13 13.64 -0.87
N THR A 98 11.19 13.48 -1.66
CA THR A 98 12.27 12.51 -1.39
C THR A 98 12.89 12.69 0.00
N GLU A 99 13.09 13.93 0.44
CA GLU A 99 13.58 14.25 1.78
C GLU A 99 12.53 13.89 2.83
N GLY A 100 11.26 14.20 2.57
CA GLY A 100 10.14 13.80 3.41
C GLY A 100 10.03 12.28 3.58
N GLN A 101 10.34 11.50 2.55
CA GLN A 101 10.36 10.04 2.62
C GLN A 101 11.39 9.54 3.64
N GLN A 102 12.55 10.18 3.75
CA GLN A 102 13.58 9.83 4.74
C GLN A 102 13.06 10.06 6.16
N VAL A 103 12.44 11.22 6.41
CA VAL A 103 11.78 11.55 7.69
C VAL A 103 10.72 10.50 8.04
N MET A 104 9.88 10.14 7.07
CA MET A 104 8.82 9.17 7.27
C MET A 104 9.34 7.75 7.53
N ASN A 105 10.47 7.37 6.94
CA ASN A 105 11.13 6.10 7.25
C ASN A 105 11.61 6.07 8.70
N THR A 106 12.27 7.13 9.18
CA THR A 106 12.70 7.27 10.58
C THR A 106 11.50 7.16 11.53
N ASN A 107 10.42 7.90 11.25
CA ASN A 107 9.21 7.84 12.07
C ASN A 107 8.56 6.44 12.05
N ALA A 108 8.56 5.75 10.91
CA ALA A 108 8.04 4.38 10.82
C ALA A 108 8.89 3.38 11.60
N GLU A 109 10.20 3.56 11.69
CA GLU A 109 11.07 2.73 12.56
C GLU A 109 10.71 2.88 14.03
N ILE A 110 10.36 4.08 14.47
CA ILE A 110 9.85 4.32 15.83
C ILE A 110 8.52 3.59 15.99
N LEU A 111 7.54 3.80 15.12
CA LEU A 111 6.22 3.16 15.22
C LEU A 111 6.29 1.62 15.21
N LYS A 112 7.25 1.03 14.51
CA LYS A 112 7.50 -0.42 14.52
C LYS A 112 7.99 -0.93 15.88
N LYS A 113 8.69 -0.11 16.67
CA LYS A 113 9.11 -0.45 18.04
C LYS A 113 7.94 -0.42 19.01
N TYR A 114 6.92 0.41 18.74
CA TYR A 114 5.74 0.59 19.57
C TYR A 114 4.45 0.20 18.82
N PRO A 115 4.24 -1.08 18.47
CA PRO A 115 3.11 -1.52 17.63
C PRO A 115 1.74 -1.34 18.29
N THR A 116 1.69 -1.05 19.60
CA THR A 116 0.44 -0.79 20.34
C THR A 116 0.06 0.70 20.36
N TRP A 117 0.93 1.59 19.89
CA TRP A 117 0.64 3.01 19.87
C TRP A 117 -0.38 3.35 18.79
N VAL A 118 -1.34 4.21 19.17
CA VAL A 118 -2.28 4.83 18.24
C VAL A 118 -1.88 6.30 18.12
N ILE A 119 -1.54 6.72 16.90
CA ILE A 119 -1.13 8.10 16.63
C ILE A 119 -2.19 8.85 15.82
N THR A 120 -2.23 10.16 16.02
CA THR A 120 -3.00 11.08 15.17
C THR A 120 -2.03 11.78 14.22
N VAL A 121 -2.35 11.79 12.93
CA VAL A 121 -1.57 12.53 11.92
C VAL A 121 -2.30 13.83 11.62
N GLU A 122 -1.70 14.94 12.02
CA GLU A 122 -2.24 16.28 11.79
C GLU A 122 -1.53 16.97 10.63
N GLY A 123 -2.29 17.66 9.79
CA GLY A 123 -1.77 18.39 8.63
C GLY A 123 -2.05 19.88 8.77
N HIS A 124 -1.00 20.69 8.58
CA HIS A 124 -1.08 22.14 8.71
C HIS A 124 -0.81 22.81 7.36
N ALA A 125 -1.34 24.01 7.21
CA ALA A 125 -1.01 24.94 6.14
C ALA A 125 -0.57 26.28 6.75
N ASP A 126 0.14 27.07 5.96
CA ASP A 126 0.52 28.42 6.37
C ASP A 126 -0.67 29.39 6.27
N GLU A 127 -0.46 30.64 6.68
CA GLU A 127 -1.53 31.65 6.79
C GLU A 127 -2.02 32.20 5.43
N ARG A 128 -1.42 31.81 4.31
CA ARG A 128 -1.78 32.33 2.99
C ARG A 128 -3.03 31.64 2.45
N GLY A 129 -3.95 32.40 1.86
CA GLY A 129 -5.18 31.87 1.28
C GLY A 129 -6.37 31.89 2.26
N THR A 130 -7.44 31.17 1.93
CA THR A 130 -8.63 31.10 2.80
C THR A 130 -8.49 29.98 3.84
N ALA A 131 -9.19 30.12 4.97
CA ALA A 131 -9.19 29.11 6.01
C ALA A 131 -9.70 27.75 5.51
N GLU A 132 -10.75 27.76 4.68
CA GLU A 132 -11.35 26.56 4.10
C GLU A 132 -10.39 25.86 3.14
N TYR A 133 -9.63 26.63 2.37
CA TYR A 133 -8.60 26.09 1.49
C TYR A 133 -7.49 25.43 2.30
N ASN A 134 -7.01 26.11 3.34
CA ASN A 134 -5.95 25.63 4.21
C ASN A 134 -6.36 24.41 5.04
N LEU A 135 -7.62 24.33 5.45
CA LEU A 135 -8.19 23.14 6.08
C LEU A 135 -8.14 21.93 5.13
N ALA A 136 -8.62 22.11 3.89
CA ALA A 136 -8.58 21.05 2.88
C ALA A 136 -7.14 20.67 2.48
N LEU A 137 -6.22 21.63 2.41
CA LEU A 137 -4.80 21.36 2.14
C LEU A 137 -4.14 20.60 3.29
N GLY A 138 -4.42 20.98 4.53
CA GLY A 138 -3.99 20.26 5.73
C GLY A 138 -4.48 18.81 5.74
N GLU A 139 -5.77 18.59 5.46
CA GLU A 139 -6.34 17.25 5.35
C GLU A 139 -5.63 16.40 4.29
N ARG A 140 -5.37 16.94 3.09
CA ARG A 140 -4.62 16.24 2.05
C ARG A 140 -3.21 15.87 2.51
N ARG A 141 -2.51 16.76 3.21
CA ARG A 141 -1.16 16.52 3.75
C ARG A 141 -1.15 15.40 4.80
N ALA A 142 -2.11 15.43 5.71
CA ALA A 142 -2.28 14.37 6.71
C ALA A 142 -2.55 13.01 6.05
N LEU A 143 -3.45 12.97 5.06
CA LEU A 143 -3.76 11.76 4.30
C LEU A 143 -2.54 11.24 3.53
N SER A 144 -1.76 12.10 2.88
CA SER A 144 -0.52 11.70 2.20
C SER A 144 0.49 11.10 3.16
N ALA A 145 0.72 11.72 4.32
CA ALA A 145 1.63 11.22 5.34
C ALA A 145 1.15 9.86 5.89
N ARG A 146 -0.14 9.76 6.24
CA ARG A 146 -0.75 8.50 6.70
C ARG A 146 -0.59 7.39 5.65
N ASN A 147 -0.95 7.65 4.41
CA ASN A 147 -0.86 6.65 3.34
C ASN A 147 0.59 6.20 3.11
N TYR A 148 1.55 7.10 3.27
CA TYR A 148 2.96 6.75 3.20
C TYR A 148 3.36 5.82 4.36
N LEU A 149 2.99 6.13 5.61
CA LEU A 149 3.23 5.21 6.75
C LEU A 149 2.59 3.83 6.53
N VAL A 150 1.37 3.81 6.00
CA VAL A 150 0.67 2.55 5.65
C VAL A 150 1.46 1.76 4.60
N SER A 151 2.03 2.44 3.60
CA SER A 151 2.89 1.77 2.60
C SER A 151 4.17 1.18 3.20
N LEU A 152 4.62 1.70 4.35
CA LEU A 152 5.77 1.18 5.11
C LEU A 152 5.40 0.07 6.11
N GLY A 153 4.13 -0.33 6.14
CA GLY A 153 3.60 -1.41 6.99
C GLY A 153 3.10 -0.98 8.36
N ILE A 154 2.82 0.32 8.56
CA ILE A 154 2.16 0.81 9.78
C ILE A 154 0.63 0.74 9.56
N PRO A 155 -0.11 -0.09 10.31
CA PRO A 155 -1.54 -0.31 10.07
C PRO A 155 -2.42 0.89 10.39
#